data_AF-A0A351YBR7-F1
#
_entry.id   AF-A0A351YBR7-F1
#
_cell.length_a   1.000
_cell.length_b   1.000
_cell.length_c   1.000
_cell.angle_alpha   90.00
_cell.angle_beta   90.00
_cell.angle_gamma   90.00
#
_symmetry.space_group_name_H-M   'P 1'
#
loop_
_entity.id
_entity.type
_entity.pdbx_description
1 polymer ?
#
loop_
_entity_poly.entity_id
_entity_poly.type
_entity_poly.pdbx_seq_one_letter_code
_entity_poly.pdbx_strand_id
1 'polypeptide(L)' 'NRHNSADSRYWGFVPEDHIVGKPIVVWLSLDKDRDWFDGRVRWNRLFKMVDNIK' A
#
# COMPACT_ATOMS: atom_id res chain seq x y z
N ASN A 1 8.15 6.94 -2.17
CA ASN A 1 8.35 7.50 -0.83
C ASN A 1 9.71 7.04 -0.29
N ARG A 2 10.79 7.80 -0.52
CA ARG A 2 12.17 7.41 -0.13
C ARG A 2 12.68 8.13 1.11
N HIS A 3 12.23 9.38 1.31
CA HIS A 3 12.61 10.24 2.44
C HIS A 3 11.79 9.95 3.71
N ASN A 4 10.58 9.39 3.57
CA ASN A 4 9.70 9.06 4.69
C ASN A 4 9.47 7.53 4.75
N SER A 5 10.57 6.78 4.70
CA SER A 5 10.59 5.32 4.79
C SER A 5 11.64 4.91 5.82
N ALA A 6 11.21 4.31 6.93
CA ALA A 6 12.09 3.62 7.86
C ALA A 6 12.25 2.18 7.34
N ASP A 7 13.17 1.99 6.39
CA ASP A 7 13.48 0.69 5.78
C ASP A 7 14.87 0.17 6.22
N SER A 8 15.33 -0.90 5.58
CA SER A 8 16.57 -1.61 5.88
C SER A 8 17.82 -0.72 5.94
N ARG A 9 17.80 0.48 5.34
CA ARG A 9 18.86 1.48 5.50
C ARG A 9 19.07 1.92 6.95
N TYR A 10 18.04 1.82 7.79
CA TYR A 10 18.07 2.18 9.21
C TYR A 10 18.21 0.98 10.14
N TRP A 11 17.63 -0.18 9.80
CA TRP A 11 17.53 -1.33 10.72
C TRP A 11 18.11 -2.65 10.19
N GLY A 12 18.81 -2.65 9.05
CA GLY A 12 19.52 -3.81 8.52
C GLY A 12 18.66 -4.78 7.72
N PHE A 13 19.12 -6.03 7.56
CA PHE A 13 18.42 -7.05 6.74
C PHE A 13 17.28 -7.72 7.52
N VAL A 14 16.21 -8.09 6.81
CA VAL A 14 15.10 -8.89 7.37
C VAL A 14 15.41 -10.38 7.19
N PRO A 15 15.43 -11.18 8.28
CA PRO A 15 15.55 -12.64 8.19
C PRO A 15 14.35 -13.27 7.43
N GLU A 16 14.57 -14.41 6.75
CA GLU A 16 13.58 -15.02 5.87
C GLU A 16 12.28 -15.47 6.57
N ASP A 17 12.40 -15.93 7.81
CA ASP A 17 11.28 -16.37 8.66
C ASP A 17 10.29 -15.24 8.99
N HIS A 18 10.71 -13.98 8.85
CA HIS A 18 9.86 -12.80 9.05
C HIS A 18 9.15 -12.34 7.76
N ILE A 19 9.34 -13.05 6.64
CA ILE A 19 8.67 -12.77 5.37
C ILE A 19 7.32 -13.50 5.35
N VAL A 20 6.23 -12.73 5.41
CA VAL A 20 4.87 -13.29 5.44
C VAL A 20 4.29 -13.54 4.04
N GLY A 21 4.64 -12.73 3.04
CA GLY A 21 4.14 -12.90 1.67
C GLY A 21 4.21 -11.66 0.79
N LYS A 22 3.59 -11.73 -0.40
CA LYS A 22 3.54 -10.65 -1.39
C LYS A 22 2.13 -10.07 -1.52
N PRO A 23 1.94 -8.73 -1.52
CA PRO A 23 0.64 -8.11 -1.79
C PRO A 23 0.23 -8.28 -3.25
N ILE A 24 -1.02 -8.70 -3.51
CA ILE A 24 -1.51 -9.04 -4.87
C ILE A 24 -2.61 -8.11 -5.39
N VAL A 25 -3.54 -7.65 -4.55
CA VAL A 25 -4.71 -6.87 -4.97
C VAL A 25 -5.06 -5.76 -3.98
N VAL A 26 -5.49 -4.61 -4.49
CA VAL A 26 -6.10 -3.55 -3.68
C VAL A 26 -7.60 -3.80 -3.59
N TRP A 27 -8.07 -4.33 -2.46
CA TRP A 27 -9.49 -4.65 -2.26
C TRP A 27 -10.31 -3.47 -1.72
N LEU A 28 -9.66 -2.47 -1.11
CA LEU A 28 -10.29 -1.24 -0.62
C LEU A 28 -9.30 -0.09 -0.63
N SER A 29 -9.77 1.09 -1.00
CA SER A 29 -8.99 2.33 -0.89
C SER A 29 -9.92 3.47 -0.50
N LEU A 30 -9.65 4.05 0.67
CA LEU A 30 -10.39 5.18 1.22
C LEU A 30 -9.48 6.41 1.26
N ASP A 31 -10.06 7.56 0.93
CA ASP A 31 -9.41 8.85 1.07
C ASP A 31 -9.79 9.48 2.42
N LYS A 32 -8.80 9.75 3.27
CA LYS A 32 -9.05 10.26 4.62
C LYS A 32 -9.49 11.73 4.60
N ASP A 33 -9.13 12.46 3.56
CA ASP A 33 -9.38 13.90 3.44
C ASP A 33 -10.71 14.20 2.71
N ARG A 34 -11.44 13.17 2.24
CA ARG A 34 -12.73 13.33 1.58
C ARG A 34 -13.89 12.89 2.45
N ASP A 35 -14.95 13.68 2.40
CA ASP A 35 -16.16 13.39 3.14
C ASP A 35 -16.90 12.17 2.57
N TRP A 36 -17.74 11.51 3.38
CA TRP A 36 -18.43 10.28 2.97
C TRP A 36 -19.27 10.45 1.69
N PHE A 37 -19.81 11.66 1.48
CA PHE A 37 -20.63 12.01 0.33
C PHE A 37 -19.83 12.55 -0.87
N ASP A 38 -18.54 12.89 -0.69
CA ASP A 38 -17.69 13.50 -1.73
C ASP A 38 -16.67 12.51 -2.33
N GLY A 39 -17.04 11.22 -2.37
CA GLY A 39 -16.20 10.20 -3.01
C GLY A 39 -15.02 9.75 -2.15
N ARG A 40 -15.27 9.48 -0.85
CA ARG A 40 -14.32 8.83 0.07
C ARG A 40 -13.73 7.53 -0.49
N VAL A 41 -14.49 6.78 -1.28
CA VAL A 41 -14.02 5.53 -1.89
C VAL A 41 -13.31 5.82 -3.21
N ARG A 42 -12.04 5.42 -3.32
CA ARG A 42 -11.23 5.56 -4.54
C ARG A 42 -11.49 4.39 -5.50
N TRP A 43 -12.59 4.48 -6.24
CA TRP A 43 -13.05 3.42 -7.15
C TRP A 43 -12.03 3.02 -8.23
N ASN A 44 -11.21 3.96 -8.69
CA ASN A 44 -10.13 3.71 -9.65
C ASN A 44 -8.98 2.81 -9.14
N ARG A 45 -8.94 2.53 -7.83
CA ARG A 45 -7.93 1.66 -7.20
C ARG A 45 -8.49 0.30 -6.78
N LEU A 46 -9.82 0.13 -6.81
CA LEU A 46 -10.46 -1.14 -6.45
C LEU A 46 -10.12 -2.23 -7.46
N PHE A 47 -9.78 -3.40 -6.96
CA PHE A 47 -9.39 -4.60 -7.72
C PHE A 47 -8.20 -4.42 -8.67
N LYS A 48 -7.40 -3.36 -8.46
CA LYS A 48 -6.16 -3.20 -9.21
C LYS A 48 -5.11 -4.19 -8.69
N MET A 49 -4.58 -4.99 -9.60
CA MET A 49 -3.44 -5.88 -9.34
C MET A 49 -2.19 -5.03 -9.04
N VAL A 50 -1.45 -5.37 -7.98
CA VAL A 50 -0.26 -4.60 -7.54
C VAL A 50 0.82 -4.57 -8.62
N ASP A 51 1.00 -5.66 -9.36
CA ASP A 51 1.98 -5.74 -10.45
C ASP A 51 1.69 -4.78 -11.62
N ASN A 52 0.45 -4.27 -11.72
CA ASN A 52 0.03 -3.29 -12.73
C ASN A 52 0.04 -1.84 -12.20
N ILE A 53 0.59 -1.60 -11.01
CA ILE A 53 0.73 -0.27 -10.42
C ILE A 53 2.18 0.18 -10.64
N LYS A 54 2.37 1.13 -11.56
CA LYS A 54 3.64 1.86 -11.72
C LYS A 54 3.67 3.07 -10.81
#